data_AF-A0A1N7DCR7-F1
#
_entry.id   AF-A0A1N7DCR7-F1
#
_cell.length_a   1.000
_cell.length_b   1.000
_cell.length_c   1.000
_cell.angle_alpha   90.00
_cell.angle_beta   90.00
_cell.angle_gamma   90.00
#
_symmetry.space_group_name_H-M   'P 1'
#
loop_
_entity.id
_entity.type
_entity.pdbx_description
1 polymer ?
#
loop_
_entity_poly.entity_id
_entity_poly.type
_entity_poly.pdbx_seq_one_letter_code
_entity_poly.pdbx_strand_id
1 'polypeptide(L)'
;MVTDRLRERRERDRSCESSRTERGQVILIGAIALAFIILGVVIVFNGVVYTETLSSAQTGQSATTAEATETEIQQGIGCLIDKQDDDEQLEENITAFNDLYQNSTAHSSPAVVDISPKPGEIHAGDNATVTITYDSNELHYEQERTIEADCPEDS
;
A
#
# COMPACT_ATOMS: atom_id res chain seq x y z
N MET A 1 51.05 52.35 49.75
CA MET A 1 50.47 51.04 49.41
C MET A 1 48.94 51.15 49.39
N VAL A 2 48.34 51.61 48.29
CA VAL A 2 46.86 51.75 48.13
C VAL A 2 46.38 51.34 46.73
N THR A 3 47.28 51.06 45.78
CA THR A 3 46.95 50.79 44.37
C THR A 3 46.59 49.34 44.06
N ASP A 4 46.79 48.40 44.98
CA ASP A 4 46.55 46.97 44.71
C ASP A 4 45.06 46.59 44.73
N ARG A 5 44.24 47.25 45.55
CA ARG A 5 42.84 46.84 45.76
C ARG A 5 41.90 47.12 44.59
N LEU A 6 42.30 47.94 43.62
CA LEU A 6 41.47 48.26 42.44
C LEU A 6 41.68 47.27 41.29
N ARG A 7 42.80 46.53 41.26
CA ARG A 7 43.10 45.58 40.19
C ARG A 7 42.34 44.26 40.36
N GLU A 8 42.26 43.77 41.59
CA GLU A 8 41.56 42.52 41.94
C GLU A 8 40.04 42.55 41.67
N ARG A 9 39.40 43.73 41.72
CA ARG A 9 37.97 43.82 41.41
C ARG A 9 37.68 43.61 39.92
N ARG A 10 38.56 44.10 39.04
CA ARG A 10 38.33 44.07 37.59
C ARG A 10 38.52 42.68 36.99
N GLU A 11 39.35 41.84 37.61
CA GLU A 11 39.56 40.46 37.16
C GLU A 11 38.38 39.55 37.54
N ARG A 12 37.74 39.79 38.69
CA ARG A 12 36.56 39.01 39.13
C ARG A 12 35.32 39.18 38.24
N ASP A 13 35.07 40.39 37.74
CA ASP A 13 33.94 40.63 36.84
C ASP A 13 34.11 39.93 35.48
N ARG A 14 35.34 39.80 35.00
CA ARG A 14 35.65 39.15 33.70
C ARG A 14 35.46 37.63 33.75
N SER A 15 35.72 36.99 34.89
CA SER A 15 35.52 35.55 35.08
C SER A 15 34.04 35.16 35.09
N CYS A 16 33.17 36.01 35.64
CA CYS A 16 31.72 35.78 35.63
C CYS A 16 31.13 35.87 34.22
N GLU A 17 31.63 36.78 33.37
CA GLU A 17 31.17 36.95 31.99
C GLU A 17 31.61 35.79 31.09
N SER A 18 32.84 35.28 31.24
CA SER A 18 33.33 34.09 30.52
C SER A 18 32.48 32.85 30.85
N SER A 19 32.24 32.59 32.13
CA SER A 19 31.47 31.40 32.54
C SER A 19 29.98 31.43 32.08
N ARG A 20 29.39 32.62 31.97
CA ARG A 20 28.04 32.80 31.41
C ARG A 20 28.03 32.65 29.90
N THR A 21 29.06 33.17 29.22
CA THR A 21 29.22 33.06 27.75
C THR A 21 29.49 31.62 27.34
N GLU A 22 30.33 30.89 28.07
CA GLU A 22 30.61 29.47 27.86
C GLU A 22 29.36 28.61 28.01
N ARG A 23 28.54 28.86 29.04
CA ARG A 23 27.25 28.16 29.23
C ARG A 23 26.21 28.54 28.17
N GLY A 24 26.13 29.82 27.81
CA GLY A 24 25.25 30.31 26.75
C GLY A 24 25.61 29.74 25.38
N GLN A 25 26.90 29.60 25.09
CA GLN A 25 27.41 29.02 23.85
C GLN A 25 27.09 27.53 23.76
N VAL A 26 27.19 26.78 24.86
CA VAL A 26 26.79 25.36 24.89
C VAL A 26 25.28 25.22 24.63
N ILE A 27 24.46 26.09 25.21
CA ILE A 27 23.00 26.10 24.96
C ILE A 27 22.70 26.42 23.48
N LEU A 28 23.41 27.38 22.90
CA LEU A 28 23.25 27.77 21.48
C LEU A 28 23.60 26.61 20.54
N ILE A 29 24.75 25.97 20.77
CA ILE A 29 25.19 24.82 19.97
C ILE A 29 24.21 23.65 20.15
N GLY A 30 23.73 23.41 21.37
CA GLY A 30 22.73 22.39 21.66
C GLY A 30 21.40 22.63 20.94
N ALA A 31 20.91 23.87 20.92
CA ALA A 31 19.67 24.24 20.23
C ALA A 31 19.78 24.05 18.71
N ILE A 32 20.92 24.41 18.11
CA ILE A 32 21.17 24.23 16.67
C ILE A 32 21.23 22.74 16.33
N ALA A 33 21.95 21.94 17.13
CA ALA A 33 22.02 20.49 16.93
C ALA A 33 20.63 19.83 17.04
N LEU A 34 19.85 20.23 18.04
CA LEU A 34 18.49 19.71 18.26
C LEU A 34 17.56 20.08 17.09
N ALA A 35 17.66 21.31 16.56
CA ALA A 35 16.88 21.73 15.39
C ALA A 35 17.18 20.88 14.15
N PHE A 36 18.45 20.55 13.87
CA PHE A 36 18.81 19.68 12.76
C PHE A 36 18.34 18.23 12.96
N ILE A 37 18.33 17.72 14.20
CA ILE A 37 17.78 16.40 14.51
C ILE A 37 16.28 16.39 14.20
N ILE A 38 15.52 17.37 14.70
CA ILE A 38 14.07 17.46 14.44
C ILE A 38 13.81 17.61 12.93
N LEU A 39 14.55 18.48 12.25
CA LEU A 39 14.41 18.67 10.80
C LEU A 39 14.70 17.37 10.04
N GLY A 40 15.78 16.65 10.38
CA GLY A 40 16.12 15.36 9.79
C GLY A 40 15.02 14.32 10.01
N VAL A 41 14.48 14.24 11.24
CA VAL A 41 13.36 13.36 11.59
C VAL A 41 12.11 13.73 10.80
N VAL A 42 11.78 15.01 10.66
CA VAL A 42 10.62 15.49 9.89
C VAL A 42 10.81 15.25 8.39
N ILE A 43 12.02 15.38 7.84
CA ILE A 43 12.32 15.06 6.44
C ILE A 43 12.28 13.56 6.20
N VAL A 44 12.79 12.74 7.12
CA VAL A 44 12.69 11.28 7.02
C VAL A 44 11.25 10.87 7.17
N PHE A 45 10.49 11.37 8.15
CA PHE A 45 9.08 11.03 8.27
C PHE A 45 8.25 11.58 7.12
N ASN A 46 8.43 12.81 6.65
CA ASN A 46 7.71 13.28 5.47
C ASN A 46 8.17 12.55 4.20
N GLY A 47 9.47 12.26 4.04
CA GLY A 47 10.01 11.53 2.89
C GLY A 47 9.54 10.07 2.86
N VAL A 48 9.55 9.41 4.01
CA VAL A 48 8.99 8.09 4.25
C VAL A 48 7.47 8.14 4.08
N VAL A 49 6.77 9.15 4.60
CA VAL A 49 5.32 9.33 4.38
C VAL A 49 5.01 9.58 2.91
N TYR A 50 5.85 10.30 2.14
CA TYR A 50 5.66 10.43 0.69
C TYR A 50 5.90 9.11 -0.06
N THR A 51 6.74 8.20 0.45
CA THR A 51 6.93 6.85 -0.13
C THR A 51 5.94 5.81 0.40
N GLU A 52 5.47 5.93 1.64
CA GLU A 52 4.52 5.02 2.29
C GLU A 52 3.07 5.41 1.98
N THR A 53 2.74 6.68 1.75
CA THR A 53 1.39 7.10 1.35
C THR A 53 1.13 6.91 -0.14
N LEU A 54 2.14 7.01 -1.00
CA LEU A 54 1.99 6.56 -2.39
C LEU A 54 1.80 5.05 -2.43
N SER A 55 2.62 4.29 -1.70
CA SER A 55 2.46 2.84 -1.64
C SER A 55 1.18 2.41 -0.92
N SER A 56 0.71 3.07 0.14
CA SER A 56 -0.53 2.76 0.88
C SER A 56 -1.80 3.29 0.21
N ALA A 57 -1.74 4.42 -0.50
CA ALA A 57 -2.85 4.86 -1.33
C ALA A 57 -2.97 3.97 -2.58
N GLN A 58 -1.83 3.54 -3.15
CA GLN A 58 -1.81 2.59 -4.26
C GLN A 58 -2.18 1.18 -3.81
N THR A 59 -1.69 0.65 -2.68
CA THR A 59 -2.12 -0.66 -2.15
C THR A 59 -3.53 -0.60 -1.55
N GLY A 60 -3.96 0.52 -0.97
CA GLY A 60 -5.33 0.71 -0.50
C GLY A 60 -6.33 0.79 -1.66
N GLN A 61 -6.01 1.52 -2.74
CA GLN A 61 -6.80 1.52 -3.96
C GLN A 61 -6.73 0.18 -4.70
N SER A 62 -5.54 -0.40 -4.87
CA SER A 62 -5.37 -1.72 -5.50
C SER A 62 -6.06 -2.84 -4.71
N ALA A 63 -6.12 -2.77 -3.38
CA ALA A 63 -6.90 -3.71 -2.57
C ALA A 63 -8.40 -3.52 -2.81
N THR A 64 -8.92 -2.29 -2.79
CA THR A 64 -10.35 -2.04 -3.11
C THR A 64 -10.70 -2.38 -4.56
N THR A 65 -9.79 -2.16 -5.51
CA THR A 65 -9.98 -2.53 -6.92
C THR A 65 -9.92 -4.04 -7.10
N ALA A 66 -8.97 -4.72 -6.44
CA ALA A 66 -8.89 -6.19 -6.46
C ALA A 66 -10.14 -6.82 -5.83
N GLU A 67 -10.61 -6.31 -4.69
CA GLU A 67 -11.82 -6.80 -4.03
C GLU A 67 -13.09 -6.58 -4.89
N ALA A 68 -13.19 -5.43 -5.57
CA ALA A 68 -14.28 -5.17 -6.51
C ALA A 68 -14.21 -6.10 -7.75
N THR A 69 -13.02 -6.24 -8.34
CA THR A 69 -12.76 -7.15 -9.47
C THR A 69 -13.05 -8.62 -9.09
N GLU A 70 -12.64 -9.04 -7.90
CA GLU A 70 -12.94 -10.37 -7.37
C GLU A 70 -14.45 -10.59 -7.26
N THR A 71 -15.18 -9.61 -6.73
CA THR A 71 -16.64 -9.68 -6.60
C THR A 71 -17.32 -9.77 -7.98
N GLU A 72 -16.86 -8.98 -8.96
CA GLU A 72 -17.37 -9.03 -10.33
C GLU A 72 -17.14 -10.39 -11.00
N ILE A 73 -15.95 -10.98 -10.81
CA ILE A 73 -15.61 -12.30 -11.36
C ILE A 73 -16.45 -13.39 -10.69
N GLN A 74 -16.59 -13.34 -9.37
CA GLN A 74 -17.40 -14.30 -8.62
C GLN A 74 -18.85 -14.28 -9.08
N GLN A 75 -19.44 -13.09 -9.25
CA GLN A 75 -20.83 -12.96 -9.73
C GLN A 75 -20.96 -13.38 -11.20
N GLY A 76 -20.01 -12.99 -12.05
CA GLY A 76 -20.02 -13.33 -13.47
C GLY A 76 -19.95 -14.84 -13.69
N ILE A 77 -19.01 -15.51 -13.04
CA ILE A 77 -18.84 -16.97 -13.14
C ILE A 77 -19.95 -17.70 -12.39
N GLY A 78 -20.35 -17.23 -11.20
CA GLY A 78 -21.47 -17.80 -10.44
C GLY A 78 -22.76 -17.86 -11.26
N CYS A 79 -23.03 -16.81 -12.06
CA CYS A 79 -24.18 -16.81 -12.94
C CYS A 79 -24.04 -17.72 -14.18
N LEU A 80 -22.81 -17.96 -14.66
CA LEU A 80 -22.57 -18.94 -15.72
C LEU A 80 -22.79 -20.37 -15.22
N ILE A 81 -22.38 -20.66 -13.98
CA ILE A 81 -22.59 -21.96 -13.33
C ILE A 81 -24.08 -22.21 -13.08
N ASP A 82 -24.83 -21.20 -12.64
CA ASP A 82 -26.27 -21.30 -12.37
C ASP A 82 -27.10 -21.50 -13.65
N LYS A 83 -26.71 -20.85 -14.76
CA LYS A 83 -27.46 -20.90 -16.03
C LYS A 83 -27.12 -22.09 -16.92
N GLN A 84 -26.01 -22.78 -16.67
CA GLN A 84 -25.49 -23.82 -17.55
C GLN A 84 -25.56 -25.21 -16.91
N ASP A 85 -26.28 -26.12 -17.56
CA ASP A 85 -26.46 -27.52 -17.11
C ASP A 85 -25.41 -28.51 -17.69
N ASP A 86 -24.56 -28.05 -18.62
CA ASP A 86 -23.57 -28.87 -19.34
C ASP A 86 -22.13 -28.40 -19.05
N ASP A 87 -21.31 -29.30 -18.50
CA ASP A 87 -19.90 -29.03 -18.12
C ASP A 87 -19.04 -28.54 -19.30
N GLU A 88 -19.20 -29.13 -20.49
CA GLU A 88 -18.43 -28.74 -21.69
C GLU A 88 -18.76 -27.31 -22.14
N GLN A 89 -20.04 -26.91 -22.04
CA GLN A 89 -20.47 -25.56 -22.37
C GLN A 89 -20.07 -24.56 -21.28
N LEU A 90 -20.01 -25.00 -20.02
CA LEU A 90 -19.56 -24.17 -18.90
C LEU A 90 -18.09 -23.80 -19.05
N GLU A 91 -17.22 -24.74 -19.40
CA GLU A 91 -15.79 -24.45 -19.69
C GLU A 91 -15.63 -23.49 -20.88
N GLU A 92 -16.39 -23.68 -21.96
CA GLU A 92 -16.36 -22.78 -23.13
C GLU A 92 -16.83 -21.36 -22.74
N ASN A 93 -17.90 -21.25 -21.95
CA ASN A 93 -18.44 -19.97 -21.50
C ASN A 93 -17.51 -19.24 -20.53
N ILE A 94 -16.84 -19.96 -19.60
CA ILE A 94 -15.83 -19.36 -18.70
C ILE A 94 -14.64 -18.83 -19.52
N THR A 95 -14.21 -19.58 -20.54
CA THR A 95 -13.13 -19.14 -21.44
C THR A 95 -13.54 -17.89 -22.24
N ALA A 96 -14.76 -17.87 -22.78
CA ALA A 96 -15.31 -16.71 -23.48
C ALA A 96 -15.47 -15.49 -22.55
N PHE A 97 -15.86 -15.71 -21.29
CA PHE A 97 -15.92 -14.67 -20.27
C PHE A 97 -14.53 -14.09 -19.97
N ASN A 98 -13.51 -14.94 -19.81
CA ASN A 98 -12.11 -14.52 -19.64
C ASN A 98 -11.66 -13.61 -20.79
N ASP A 99 -11.91 -14.00 -22.04
CA ASP A 99 -11.54 -13.19 -23.22
C ASP A 99 -12.23 -11.82 -23.24
N LEU A 100 -13.52 -11.78 -22.92
CA LEU A 100 -14.29 -10.52 -22.82
C LEU A 100 -13.78 -9.65 -21.67
N TYR A 101 -13.54 -10.25 -20.50
CA TYR A 101 -13.05 -9.56 -19.32
C TYR A 101 -11.66 -8.96 -19.58
N GLN A 102 -10.73 -9.74 -20.13
CA GLN A 102 -9.40 -9.27 -20.51
C GLN A 102 -9.45 -8.11 -21.51
N ASN A 103 -10.30 -8.21 -22.55
CA ASN A 103 -10.43 -7.14 -23.54
C ASN A 103 -11.01 -5.85 -22.92
N SER A 104 -11.88 -5.97 -21.93
CA SER A 104 -12.44 -4.82 -21.20
C SER A 104 -11.44 -4.21 -20.19
N THR A 105 -10.64 -5.04 -19.54
CA THR A 105 -9.72 -4.65 -18.45
C THR A 105 -8.32 -4.28 -18.96
N ALA A 106 -8.00 -4.55 -20.23
CA ALA A 106 -6.75 -4.13 -20.87
C ALA A 106 -6.45 -2.62 -20.78
N HIS A 107 -7.46 -1.80 -20.43
CA HIS A 107 -7.34 -0.35 -20.30
C HIS A 107 -7.24 0.16 -18.85
N SER A 108 -7.27 -0.71 -17.83
CA SER A 108 -7.24 -0.37 -16.39
C SER A 108 -6.35 -1.35 -15.59
N SER A 109 -5.31 -0.87 -14.92
CA SER A 109 -4.54 -1.68 -13.96
C SER A 109 -5.29 -1.85 -12.63
N PRO A 110 -5.15 -2.98 -11.88
CA PRO A 110 -4.50 -4.25 -12.21
C PRO A 110 -5.44 -5.16 -13.03
N ALA A 111 -4.92 -5.76 -14.10
CA ALA A 111 -5.71 -6.58 -14.99
C ALA A 111 -5.66 -8.04 -14.52
N VAL A 112 -6.82 -8.63 -14.30
CA VAL A 112 -6.94 -10.09 -14.30
C VAL A 112 -6.56 -10.54 -15.70
N VAL A 113 -5.49 -11.33 -15.79
CA VAL A 113 -4.91 -11.73 -17.08
C VAL A 113 -5.26 -13.15 -17.46
N ASP A 114 -5.77 -13.93 -16.53
CA ASP A 114 -6.28 -15.24 -16.83
C ASP A 114 -7.27 -15.70 -15.75
N ILE A 115 -8.38 -16.25 -16.20
CA ILE A 115 -9.36 -16.96 -15.39
C ILE A 115 -9.46 -18.34 -16.02
N SER A 116 -8.84 -19.32 -15.37
CA SER A 116 -8.83 -20.68 -15.89
C SER A 116 -9.63 -21.62 -14.98
N PRO A 117 -10.56 -22.40 -15.55
CA PRO A 117 -11.21 -23.49 -14.85
C PRO A 117 -10.21 -24.59 -14.46
N LYS A 118 -10.30 -25.12 -13.24
CA LYS A 118 -9.53 -26.33 -12.90
C LYS A 118 -10.18 -27.57 -13.51
N PRO A 119 -9.46 -28.33 -14.36
CA PRO A 119 -10.03 -29.48 -15.04
C PRO A 119 -10.42 -30.57 -14.04
N GLY A 120 -11.70 -30.99 -14.07
CA GLY A 120 -12.24 -32.05 -13.22
C GLY A 120 -12.77 -31.62 -11.85
N GLU A 121 -12.79 -30.31 -11.55
CA GLU A 121 -13.42 -29.74 -10.34
C GLU A 121 -14.55 -28.75 -10.69
N ILE A 122 -15.19 -28.96 -11.84
CA ILE A 122 -16.28 -28.11 -12.34
C ILE A 122 -17.44 -29.00 -12.71
N HIS A 123 -18.56 -28.73 -12.05
CA HIS A 123 -19.82 -29.41 -12.29
C HIS A 123 -20.90 -28.34 -12.41
N ALA A 124 -21.65 -28.40 -13.50
CA ALA A 124 -22.83 -27.58 -13.73
C ALA A 124 -23.81 -27.67 -12.54
N GLY A 125 -24.25 -26.51 -12.02
CA GLY A 125 -25.12 -26.43 -10.85
C GLY A 125 -24.45 -26.69 -9.49
N ASP A 126 -23.14 -26.94 -9.45
CA ASP A 126 -22.32 -27.14 -8.24
C ASP A 126 -21.18 -26.09 -8.18
N ASN A 127 -20.44 -26.04 -7.09
CA ASN A 127 -19.35 -25.08 -6.93
C ASN A 127 -18.20 -25.35 -7.91
N ALA A 128 -17.67 -24.30 -8.56
CA ALA A 128 -16.52 -24.41 -9.46
C ALA A 128 -15.25 -23.84 -8.83
N THR A 129 -14.13 -24.56 -8.92
CA THR A 129 -12.82 -24.01 -8.56
C THR A 129 -12.18 -23.36 -9.78
N VAL A 130 -11.92 -22.06 -9.70
CA VAL A 130 -11.19 -21.30 -10.71
C VAL A 130 -9.87 -20.78 -10.17
N THR A 131 -8.85 -20.78 -11.03
CA THR A 131 -7.58 -20.12 -10.76
C THR A 131 -7.62 -18.75 -11.42
N ILE A 132 -7.49 -17.70 -10.62
CA ILE A 132 -7.43 -16.32 -11.08
C ILE A 132 -5.98 -15.87 -11.01
N THR A 133 -5.44 -15.48 -12.17
CA THR A 133 -4.08 -14.96 -12.30
C THR A 133 -4.14 -13.44 -12.42
N TYR A 134 -3.47 -12.77 -11.50
CA TYR A 134 -3.32 -11.32 -11.51
C TYR A 134 -1.93 -10.99 -12.00
N ASP A 135 -1.85 -10.19 -13.06
CA ASP A 135 -0.58 -9.63 -13.54
C ASP A 135 -0.71 -8.11 -13.59
N SER A 136 0.14 -7.48 -12.79
CA SER A 136 0.30 -6.03 -12.74
C SER A 136 1.74 -5.70 -13.04
N ASN A 137 2.02 -4.44 -13.43
CA ASN A 137 3.37 -4.00 -13.82
C ASN A 137 4.49 -4.34 -12.82
N GLU A 138 4.16 -4.65 -11.56
CA GLU A 138 5.14 -4.94 -10.51
C GLU A 138 4.87 -6.26 -9.75
N LEU A 139 3.70 -6.89 -9.89
CA LEU A 139 3.30 -8.06 -9.11
C LEU A 139 2.52 -9.06 -9.96
N HIS A 140 2.99 -10.30 -9.95
CA HIS A 140 2.31 -11.48 -10.51
C HIS A 140 1.95 -12.42 -9.35
N TYR A 141 0.67 -12.73 -9.19
CA TYR A 141 0.22 -13.72 -8.21
C TYR A 141 -1.00 -14.50 -8.70
N GLU A 142 -1.04 -15.78 -8.35
CA GLU A 142 -2.13 -16.70 -8.66
C GLU A 142 -2.94 -16.96 -7.39
N GLN A 143 -4.25 -17.04 -7.53
CA GLN A 143 -5.14 -17.36 -6.43
C GLN A 143 -6.23 -18.35 -6.87
N GLU A 144 -6.41 -19.40 -6.08
CA GLU A 144 -7.46 -20.40 -6.31
C GLU A 144 -8.70 -20.03 -5.50
N ARG A 145 -9.86 -20.05 -6.14
CA ARG A 145 -11.14 -19.73 -5.51
C ARG A 145 -12.21 -20.72 -5.92
N THR A 146 -13.00 -21.13 -4.94
CA THR A 146 -14.23 -21.89 -5.16
C THR A 146 -15.38 -20.90 -5.22
N ILE A 147 -16.05 -20.86 -6.37
CA ILE A 147 -17.19 -19.98 -6.65
C ILE A 147 -18.46 -20.80 -6.53
N GLU A 148 -19.41 -20.30 -5.76
CA GLU A 148 -20.73 -20.92 -5.60
C GLU A 148 -21.65 -20.50 -6.75
N ALA A 149 -22.58 -21.38 -7.12
CA ALA A 149 -23.64 -21.06 -8.07
C ALA A 149 -24.63 -20.08 -7.41
N ASP A 150 -24.29 -18.79 -7.46
CA ASP A 150 -25.13 -17.71 -6.95
C ASP A 150 -25.24 -16.62 -8.03
N CYS A 151 -26.34 -16.62 -8.76
CA CYS A 151 -26.73 -15.49 -9.60
C CYS A 151 -27.78 -14.68 -8.83
N PRO A 152 -27.49 -13.42 -8.43
CA PRO A 152 -28.53 -12.59 -7.82
C PRO A 152 -29.66 -12.43 -8.84
N GLU A 153 -30.87 -12.87 -8.47
CA GLU A 153 -32.05 -12.73 -9.32
C GLU A 153 -32.23 -11.24 -9.66
N ASP A 154 -32.02 -10.90 -10.94
CA ASP A 154 -32.24 -9.56 -11.48
C ASP A 154 -33.61 -9.03 -11.01
N SER A 155 -33.59 -7.92 -10.25
CA SER A 155 -34.80 -7.19 -9.82
C SER A 155 -35.33 -6.29 -10.93
#